data_AF-A0A7S4UXP8-F1
#
_entry.id   AF-A0A7S4UXP8-F1
#
_cell.length_a   1.000
_cell.length_b   1.000
_cell.length_c   1.000
_cell.angle_alpha   90.00
_cell.angle_beta   90.00
_cell.angle_gamma   90.00
#
_symmetry.space_group_name_H-M   'P 1'
#
loop_
_entity.id
_entity.type
_entity.pdbx_description
1 polymer ?
#
loop_
_entity_poly.entity_id
_entity_poly.type
_entity_poly.pdbx_seq_one_letter_code
_entity_poly.pdbx_strand_id
1 'polypeptide(L)'
;DLTPGLLAWAIRRLERLRDYGREPVALHTGIAVELWRLLQEPSIGFRARRQCVTALCGKLRGLRKQFAAARGMRPYEGAHAQAVSIADLPEPLAGLRALLSWRTVQDLLLGSLEGNSHRGAPAEPPSNAEHFAESLATLVNEIRHWTAAAEAEEVVASLAQWLDPSQRSVVLLSRLMLMALPTEASARFIEDGRIFEWWELLPRGANPRFSLMWIALPARAAKVRWASGNPRPPDLILPSGRLSAVMDIVAGSMCLPVDDGKSASLDIWADDCQWAFLGGTLYRLVAKFIVYSLEPIPSGQSFPVDSLWATLELLCRRLTPCMIHTGAWTWHVRTFLYELIRCYYVRACRERFTTPGCRAHASFHLTPAC
;
A
#
# COMPACT_ATOMS: atom_id res chain seq x y z
N ASP A 1 -16.34 15.12 -31.18
CA ASP A 1 -17.33 14.50 -30.27
C ASP A 1 -17.25 12.98 -30.29
N LEU A 2 -16.47 12.41 -29.37
CA LEU A 2 -16.48 10.96 -29.12
C LEU A 2 -17.72 10.64 -28.28
N THR A 3 -18.69 9.92 -28.84
CA THR A 3 -19.84 9.47 -28.03
C THR A 3 -19.34 8.56 -26.90
N PRO A 4 -19.99 8.56 -25.70
CA PRO A 4 -19.60 7.69 -24.59
C PRO A 4 -19.51 6.21 -24.99
N GLY A 5 -20.32 5.77 -25.96
CA GLY A 5 -20.29 4.43 -26.52
C GLY A 5 -19.03 4.12 -27.32
N LEU A 6 -18.55 5.06 -28.14
CA LEU A 6 -17.32 4.92 -28.92
C LEU A 6 -16.09 4.91 -28.01
N LEU A 7 -16.08 5.76 -26.99
CA LEU A 7 -15.01 5.81 -25.99
C LEU A 7 -14.94 4.50 -25.19
N ALA A 8 -16.08 4.01 -24.69
CA ALA A 8 -16.11 2.72 -23.99
C ALA A 8 -15.72 1.55 -24.90
N TRP A 9 -16.07 1.59 -26.20
CA TRP A 9 -15.60 0.61 -27.18
C TRP A 9 -14.09 0.70 -27.39
N ALA A 10 -13.53 1.91 -27.52
CA ALA A 10 -12.10 2.14 -27.69
C ALA A 10 -11.32 1.64 -26.47
N ILE A 11 -11.74 2.00 -25.25
CA ILE A 11 -11.11 1.51 -24.01
C ILE A 11 -11.15 -0.02 -23.95
N ARG A 12 -12.32 -0.64 -24.21
CA ARG A 12 -12.43 -2.10 -24.27
C ARG A 12 -11.56 -2.72 -25.35
N ARG A 13 -11.37 -2.07 -26.49
CA ARG A 13 -10.50 -2.56 -27.57
C ARG A 13 -9.04 -2.49 -27.14
N LEU A 14 -8.63 -1.40 -26.49
CA LEU A 14 -7.29 -1.22 -25.91
C LEU A 14 -7.00 -2.20 -24.77
N GLU A 15 -8.01 -2.51 -23.95
CA GLU A 15 -7.96 -3.56 -22.93
C GLU A 15 -7.83 -4.96 -23.55
N ARG A 16 -8.55 -5.25 -24.64
CA ARG A 16 -8.53 -6.54 -25.35
C ARG A 16 -7.24 -6.80 -26.12
N LEU A 17 -6.45 -5.76 -26.43
CA LEU A 17 -5.05 -5.91 -26.85
C LEU A 17 -4.16 -6.37 -25.67
N ARG A 18 -4.68 -7.32 -24.88
CA ARG A 18 -4.11 -7.81 -23.64
C ARG A 18 -3.03 -8.82 -23.98
N ASP A 19 -1.81 -8.54 -23.53
CA ASP A 19 -0.71 -9.45 -23.17
C ASP A 19 -0.58 -10.79 -23.92
N TYR A 20 -0.88 -10.85 -25.23
CA TYR A 20 -0.15 -11.79 -26.08
C TYR A 20 1.26 -11.24 -26.09
N GLY A 21 2.15 -11.76 -25.23
CA GLY A 21 3.48 -11.22 -24.89
C GLY A 21 4.49 -11.11 -26.04
N ARG A 22 4.01 -10.91 -27.27
CA ARG A 22 4.71 -10.69 -28.53
C ARG A 22 4.55 -9.26 -29.05
N GLU A 23 3.62 -8.46 -28.52
CA GLU A 23 3.42 -7.10 -29.00
C GLU A 23 4.58 -6.16 -28.60
N PRO A 24 4.98 -5.21 -29.48
CA PRO A 24 6.10 -4.31 -29.19
C PRO A 24 5.84 -3.40 -27.98
N VAL A 25 6.88 -3.15 -27.17
CA VAL A 25 6.87 -2.19 -26.04
C VAL A 25 6.33 -0.82 -26.48
N ALA A 26 6.66 -0.40 -27.71
CA ALA A 26 6.20 0.86 -28.27
C ALA A 26 4.67 0.96 -28.41
N LEU A 27 4.01 -0.12 -28.83
CA LEU A 27 2.55 -0.15 -28.94
C LEU A 27 1.90 -0.01 -27.55
N HIS A 28 2.37 -0.80 -26.57
CA HIS A 28 1.85 -0.73 -25.20
C HIS A 28 2.06 0.64 -24.56
N THR A 29 3.19 1.28 -24.86
CA THR A 29 3.51 2.63 -24.39
C THR A 29 2.59 3.67 -25.04
N GLY A 30 2.38 3.61 -26.35
CA GLY A 30 1.45 4.50 -27.05
C GLY A 30 0.02 4.38 -26.52
N ILE A 31 -0.45 3.15 -26.24
CA ILE A 31 -1.75 2.92 -25.61
C ILE A 31 -1.83 3.56 -24.21
N ALA A 32 -0.77 3.42 -23.40
CA ALA A 32 -0.73 4.03 -22.07
C ALA A 32 -0.78 5.56 -22.13
N VAL A 33 -0.09 6.18 -23.09
CA VAL A 33 -0.13 7.63 -23.33
C VAL A 33 -1.55 8.10 -23.68
N GLU A 34 -2.25 7.40 -24.59
CA GLU A 34 -3.61 7.77 -24.96
C GLU A 34 -4.60 7.59 -23.81
N LEU A 35 -4.49 6.50 -23.03
CA LEU A 35 -5.30 6.31 -21.83
C LEU A 35 -5.08 7.42 -20.79
N TRP A 36 -3.84 7.88 -20.65
CA TRP A 36 -3.49 8.99 -19.76
C TRP A 36 -4.05 10.34 -20.23
N ARG A 37 -4.02 10.61 -21.54
CA ARG A 37 -4.65 11.80 -22.13
C ARG A 37 -6.17 11.78 -21.95
N LEU A 38 -6.80 10.66 -22.25
CA LEU A 38 -8.25 10.48 -22.05
C LEU A 38 -8.64 10.68 -20.58
N LEU A 39 -7.83 10.20 -19.63
CA LEU A 39 -8.13 10.38 -18.21
C LEU A 39 -8.25 11.87 -17.80
N GLN A 40 -7.52 12.76 -18.48
CA GLN A 40 -7.51 14.20 -18.21
C GLN A 40 -8.64 14.97 -18.90
N GLU A 41 -9.32 14.34 -19.86
CA GLU A 41 -10.34 15.00 -20.67
C GLU A 41 -11.57 15.36 -19.81
N PRO A 42 -11.91 16.66 -19.67
CA PRO A 42 -13.02 17.12 -18.83
C PRO A 42 -14.38 16.56 -19.26
N SER A 43 -14.55 16.28 -20.56
CA SER A 43 -15.81 15.78 -21.12
C SER A 43 -16.10 14.31 -20.80
N ILE A 44 -15.15 13.57 -20.22
CA ILE A 44 -15.32 12.15 -19.90
C ILE A 44 -15.85 11.98 -18.48
N GLY A 45 -17.00 11.30 -18.34
CA GLY A 45 -17.62 10.97 -17.06
C GLY A 45 -16.81 9.99 -16.19
N PHE A 46 -17.10 9.93 -14.88
CA PHE A 46 -16.32 9.17 -13.90
C PHE A 46 -16.24 7.68 -14.24
N ARG A 47 -17.33 7.09 -14.74
CA ARG A 47 -17.34 5.67 -15.14
C ARG A 47 -16.30 5.35 -16.21
N ALA A 48 -16.21 6.18 -17.24
CA ALA A 48 -15.24 5.99 -18.32
C ALA A 48 -13.82 6.30 -17.87
N ARG A 49 -13.62 7.34 -17.05
CA ARG A 49 -12.32 7.60 -16.39
C ARG A 49 -11.87 6.41 -15.54
N ARG A 50 -12.78 5.76 -14.79
CA ARG A 50 -12.49 4.54 -14.01
C ARG A 50 -11.98 3.39 -14.87
N GLN A 51 -12.57 3.21 -16.05
CA GLN A 51 -12.12 2.21 -17.02
C GLN A 51 -10.74 2.57 -17.57
N CYS A 52 -10.50 3.84 -17.92
CA CYS A 52 -9.17 4.32 -18.31
C CYS A 52 -8.11 4.03 -17.24
N VAL A 53 -8.41 4.32 -15.98
CA VAL A 53 -7.51 4.03 -14.85
C VAL A 53 -7.20 2.54 -14.75
N THR A 54 -8.22 1.68 -14.83
CA THR A 54 -8.04 0.22 -14.75
C THR A 54 -7.17 -0.31 -15.89
N ALA A 55 -7.46 0.12 -17.12
CA ALA A 55 -6.71 -0.24 -18.31
C ALA A 55 -5.26 0.26 -18.24
N LEU A 56 -5.06 1.51 -17.83
CA LEU A 56 -3.75 2.13 -17.67
C LEU A 56 -2.91 1.40 -16.63
N CYS A 57 -3.48 1.10 -15.44
CA CYS A 57 -2.80 0.29 -14.42
C CYS A 57 -2.40 -1.09 -14.95
N GLY A 58 -3.23 -1.69 -15.81
CA GLY A 58 -2.91 -2.94 -16.51
C GLY A 58 -1.68 -2.79 -17.41
N LYS A 59 -1.67 -1.75 -18.26
CA LYS A 59 -0.56 -1.47 -19.19
C LYS A 59 0.73 -1.11 -18.47
N LEU A 60 0.69 -0.26 -17.45
CA LEU A 60 1.86 0.09 -16.63
C LEU A 60 2.46 -1.17 -15.96
N ARG A 61 1.63 -2.07 -15.41
CA ARG A 61 2.13 -3.34 -14.86
C ARG A 61 2.75 -4.24 -15.93
N GLY A 62 2.14 -4.34 -17.10
CA GLY A 62 2.66 -5.12 -18.23
C GLY A 62 4.02 -4.60 -18.70
N LEU A 63 4.12 -3.29 -18.94
CA LEU A 63 5.36 -2.62 -19.33
C LEU A 63 6.47 -2.81 -18.29
N ARG A 64 6.16 -2.65 -17.01
CA ARG A 64 7.12 -2.90 -15.92
C ARG A 64 7.65 -4.34 -15.94
N LYS A 65 6.77 -5.33 -16.15
CA LYS A 65 7.17 -6.75 -16.23
C LYS A 65 8.05 -7.02 -17.46
N GLN A 66 7.68 -6.48 -18.63
CA GLN A 66 8.47 -6.62 -19.86
C GLN A 66 9.84 -5.98 -19.71
N PHE A 67 9.91 -4.77 -19.16
CA PHE A 67 11.15 -4.07 -18.89
C PHE A 67 12.02 -4.83 -17.87
N ALA A 68 11.40 -5.38 -16.81
CA ALA A 68 12.12 -6.21 -15.85
C ALA A 68 12.71 -7.47 -16.50
N ALA A 69 11.92 -8.16 -17.34
CA ALA A 69 12.36 -9.35 -18.07
C ALA A 69 13.48 -9.05 -19.07
N ALA A 70 13.42 -7.91 -19.78
CA ALA A 70 14.44 -7.48 -20.73
C ALA A 70 15.81 -7.24 -20.05
N ARG A 71 15.82 -6.88 -18.77
CA ARG A 71 17.04 -6.75 -17.95
C ARG A 71 17.44 -8.05 -17.22
N GLY A 72 16.81 -9.18 -17.55
CA GLY A 72 17.08 -10.46 -16.91
C GLY A 72 16.64 -10.53 -15.44
N MET A 73 15.81 -9.59 -14.97
CA MET A 73 15.32 -9.60 -13.59
C MET A 73 14.18 -10.61 -13.44
N ARG A 74 14.18 -11.36 -12.33
CA ARG A 74 13.12 -12.34 -12.06
C ARG A 74 11.79 -11.63 -11.74
N PRO A 75 10.63 -12.27 -11.98
CA PRO A 75 9.32 -11.68 -11.70
C PRO A 75 9.14 -11.18 -10.25
N TYR A 76 9.78 -11.86 -9.30
CA TYR A 76 9.74 -11.52 -7.87
C TYR A 76 10.70 -10.39 -7.50
N GLU A 77 11.78 -10.24 -8.27
CA GLU A 77 12.71 -9.11 -8.17
C GLU A 77 12.07 -7.88 -8.79
N GLY A 78 11.29 -7.99 -9.87
CA GLY A 78 10.60 -6.87 -10.53
C GLY A 78 9.66 -6.03 -9.65
N ALA A 79 9.11 -6.59 -8.57
CA ALA A 79 8.32 -5.84 -7.59
C ALA A 79 9.18 -5.05 -6.57
N HIS A 80 10.46 -5.45 -6.43
CA HIS A 80 11.48 -4.83 -5.59
C HIS A 80 12.59 -4.14 -6.41
N ALA A 81 12.55 -4.26 -7.74
CA ALA A 81 13.45 -3.66 -8.70
C ALA A 81 13.15 -2.17 -8.90
N GLN A 82 12.82 -1.48 -7.82
CA GLN A 82 12.95 -0.03 -7.73
C GLN A 82 14.43 0.40 -7.82
N ALA A 83 15.36 -0.56 -7.73
CA ALA A 83 16.77 -0.39 -8.06
C ALA A 83 17.03 -0.22 -9.58
N VAL A 84 16.02 -0.34 -10.45
CA VAL A 84 16.20 0.18 -11.81
C VAL A 84 16.13 1.68 -11.75
N SER A 85 17.28 2.32 -11.97
CA SER A 85 17.34 3.76 -12.18
C SER A 85 16.35 4.14 -13.27
N ILE A 86 15.30 4.86 -12.87
CA ILE A 86 14.28 5.42 -13.76
C ILE A 86 14.92 6.41 -14.76
N ALA A 87 16.17 6.84 -14.49
CA ALA A 87 16.97 7.62 -15.42
C ALA A 87 17.39 6.83 -16.69
N ASP A 88 17.43 5.49 -16.62
CA ASP A 88 17.91 4.63 -17.72
C ASP A 88 16.76 3.99 -18.52
N LEU A 89 15.56 4.60 -18.50
CA LEU A 89 14.43 4.10 -19.26
C LEU A 89 14.69 4.29 -20.76
N PRO A 90 14.59 3.23 -21.60
CA PRO A 90 14.69 3.39 -23.04
C PRO A 90 13.47 4.13 -23.58
N GLU A 91 13.64 4.85 -24.70
CA GLU A 91 12.48 5.28 -25.49
C GLU A 91 11.69 4.04 -25.95
N PRO A 92 10.34 4.05 -25.90
CA PRO A 92 9.45 5.18 -25.60
C PRO A 92 9.02 5.33 -24.12
N LEU A 93 9.55 4.51 -23.21
CA LEU A 93 9.15 4.50 -21.79
C LEU A 93 9.53 5.80 -21.07
N ALA A 94 10.65 6.43 -21.44
CA ALA A 94 11.05 7.72 -20.91
C ALA A 94 10.00 8.82 -21.23
N GLY A 95 9.49 8.87 -22.46
CA GLY A 95 8.39 9.78 -22.83
C GLY A 95 7.10 9.53 -22.03
N LEU A 96 6.71 8.27 -21.83
CA LEU A 96 5.55 7.95 -20.96
C LEU A 96 5.79 8.40 -19.51
N ARG A 97 6.97 8.14 -18.95
CA ARG A 97 7.33 8.55 -17.58
C ARG A 97 7.21 10.06 -17.42
N ALA A 98 7.71 10.85 -18.37
CA ALA A 98 7.61 12.31 -18.34
C ALA A 98 6.16 12.81 -18.34
N LEU A 99 5.23 12.04 -18.91
CA LEU A 99 3.80 12.36 -18.91
C LEU A 99 3.08 11.98 -17.60
N LEU A 100 3.52 10.93 -16.91
CA LEU A 100 2.92 10.42 -15.67
C LEU A 100 3.22 11.34 -14.47
N SER A 101 2.69 12.56 -14.53
CA SER A 101 2.82 13.57 -13.49
C SER A 101 1.92 13.27 -12.31
N TRP A 102 2.51 13.23 -11.12
CA TRP A 102 1.77 13.15 -9.86
C TRP A 102 0.83 14.31 -9.64
N ARG A 103 1.22 15.51 -10.08
CA ARG A 103 0.39 16.70 -9.95
C ARG A 103 -0.94 16.53 -10.67
N THR A 104 -0.92 15.95 -11.87
CA THR A 104 -2.15 15.64 -12.61
C THR A 104 -3.05 14.66 -11.84
N VAL A 105 -2.48 13.64 -11.18
CA VAL A 105 -3.29 12.72 -10.37
C VAL A 105 -3.87 13.41 -9.15
N GLN A 106 -3.08 14.27 -8.50
CA GLN A 106 -3.51 15.09 -7.38
C GLN A 106 -4.66 16.01 -7.79
N ASP A 107 -4.53 16.73 -8.90
CA ASP A 107 -5.57 17.63 -9.42
C ASP A 107 -6.86 16.87 -9.76
N LEU A 108 -6.75 15.70 -10.41
CA LEU A 108 -7.91 14.84 -10.70
C LEU A 108 -8.60 14.35 -9.43
N LEU A 109 -7.82 14.05 -8.39
CA LEU A 109 -8.35 13.56 -7.13
C LEU A 109 -9.00 14.67 -6.31
N LEU A 110 -8.33 15.81 -6.16
CA LEU A 110 -8.89 16.98 -5.46
C LEU A 110 -10.16 17.46 -6.17
N GLY A 111 -10.14 17.53 -7.52
CA GLY A 111 -11.33 17.85 -8.30
C GLY A 111 -12.48 16.85 -8.10
N SER A 112 -12.17 15.57 -7.87
CA SER A 112 -13.20 14.56 -7.55
C SER A 112 -13.78 14.71 -6.14
N LEU A 113 -12.99 15.20 -5.18
CA LEU A 113 -13.42 15.37 -3.78
C LEU A 113 -14.20 16.64 -3.52
N GLU A 114 -13.85 17.72 -4.22
CA GLU A 114 -14.54 19.01 -4.08
C GLU A 114 -15.95 18.99 -4.67
N GLY A 115 -16.39 17.87 -5.27
CA GLY A 115 -17.66 17.81 -6.01
C GLY A 115 -17.68 18.77 -7.20
N ASN A 116 -16.51 19.29 -7.58
CA ASN A 116 -16.26 20.11 -8.75
C ASN A 116 -16.42 19.22 -9.98
N SER A 117 -17.69 18.89 -10.27
CA SER A 117 -18.15 18.48 -11.58
C SER A 117 -17.55 19.50 -12.54
N HIS A 118 -16.51 19.12 -13.28
CA HIS A 118 -15.90 19.98 -14.29
C HIS A 118 -17.04 20.65 -15.05
N ARG A 119 -17.09 21.99 -15.06
CA ARG A 119 -18.16 22.76 -15.71
C ARG A 119 -18.39 22.18 -17.11
N GLY A 120 -19.48 21.43 -17.29
CA GLY A 120 -19.80 20.75 -18.56
C GLY A 120 -19.94 19.22 -18.53
N ALA A 121 -19.55 18.53 -17.44
CA ALA A 121 -19.79 17.09 -17.31
C ALA A 121 -21.24 16.81 -16.83
N PRO A 122 -21.89 15.74 -17.30
CA PRO A 122 -23.21 15.36 -16.82
C PRO A 122 -23.18 15.04 -15.32
N ALA A 123 -24.22 15.46 -14.58
CA ALA A 123 -24.34 15.17 -13.16
C ALA A 123 -24.34 13.64 -12.94
N GLU A 124 -23.33 13.15 -12.22
CA GLU A 124 -23.18 11.73 -11.88
C GLU A 124 -23.46 11.49 -10.39
N PRO A 125 -23.91 10.29 -9.99
CA PRO A 125 -24.17 9.98 -8.60
C PRO A 125 -22.88 10.05 -7.75
N PRO A 126 -22.96 10.48 -6.47
CA PRO A 126 -21.81 10.61 -5.57
C PRO A 126 -20.95 9.34 -5.47
N SER A 127 -21.59 8.16 -5.51
CA SER A 127 -20.91 6.86 -5.47
C SER A 127 -19.92 6.64 -6.63
N ASN A 128 -20.15 7.25 -7.79
CA ASN A 128 -19.20 7.15 -8.91
C ASN A 128 -17.93 7.96 -8.65
N ALA A 129 -18.03 9.11 -7.98
CA ALA A 129 -16.88 9.94 -7.63
C ALA A 129 -16.00 9.23 -6.59
N GLU A 130 -16.60 8.60 -5.58
CA GLU A 130 -15.88 7.79 -4.58
C GLU A 130 -15.14 6.61 -5.24
N HIS A 131 -15.84 5.82 -6.07
CA HIS A 131 -15.22 4.73 -6.82
C HIS A 131 -14.11 5.18 -7.79
N PHE A 132 -14.24 6.39 -8.32
CA PHE A 132 -13.21 6.99 -9.13
C PHE A 132 -11.98 7.37 -8.29
N ALA A 133 -12.17 8.01 -7.13
CA ALA A 133 -11.10 8.31 -6.18
C ALA A 133 -10.36 7.02 -5.74
N GLU A 134 -11.06 5.91 -5.51
CA GLU A 134 -10.43 4.60 -5.25
C GLU A 134 -9.55 4.12 -6.39
N SER A 135 -10.04 4.29 -7.61
CA SER A 135 -9.33 3.87 -8.81
C SER A 135 -8.08 4.73 -9.00
N LEU A 136 -8.19 6.05 -8.80
CA LEU A 136 -7.04 6.96 -8.77
C LEU A 136 -6.03 6.53 -7.71
N ALA A 137 -6.46 6.14 -6.52
CA ALA A 137 -5.58 5.59 -5.48
C ALA A 137 -4.80 4.34 -5.96
N THR A 138 -5.42 3.49 -6.77
CA THR A 138 -4.73 2.35 -7.41
C THR A 138 -3.72 2.81 -8.45
N LEU A 139 -4.05 3.85 -9.23
CA LEU A 139 -3.15 4.45 -10.22
C LEU A 139 -1.93 5.09 -9.57
N VAL A 140 -2.13 5.85 -8.49
CA VAL A 140 -1.11 6.40 -7.58
C VAL A 140 -0.12 5.30 -7.18
N ASN A 141 -0.62 4.16 -6.72
CA ASN A 141 0.22 3.03 -6.33
C ASN A 141 1.01 2.42 -7.51
N GLU A 142 0.51 2.48 -8.74
CA GLU A 142 1.26 2.04 -9.92
C GLU A 142 2.26 3.10 -10.41
N ILE A 143 1.88 4.38 -10.46
CA ILE A 143 2.71 5.50 -10.89
C ILE A 143 3.95 5.65 -10.02
N ARG A 144 3.85 5.40 -8.70
CA ARG A 144 5.03 5.46 -7.80
C ARG A 144 6.21 4.61 -8.28
N HIS A 145 5.95 3.54 -9.04
CA HIS A 145 6.99 2.65 -9.56
C HIS A 145 7.71 3.22 -10.78
N TRP A 146 7.22 4.35 -11.30
CA TRP A 146 7.73 5.11 -12.44
C TRP A 146 8.21 6.52 -12.02
N THR A 147 8.12 6.85 -10.74
CA THR A 147 8.48 8.18 -10.19
C THR A 147 9.80 8.09 -9.43
N ALA A 148 10.66 9.09 -9.58
CA ALA A 148 11.87 9.17 -8.76
C ALA A 148 11.52 9.39 -7.29
N ALA A 149 12.38 8.94 -6.37
CA ALA A 149 12.15 9.08 -4.94
C ALA A 149 11.92 10.55 -4.55
N ALA A 150 12.77 11.48 -5.01
CA ALA A 150 12.67 12.90 -4.71
C ALA A 150 11.35 13.54 -5.18
N GLU A 151 10.91 13.22 -6.41
CA GLU A 151 9.62 13.69 -6.95
C GLU A 151 8.45 13.21 -6.08
N ALA A 152 8.47 11.96 -5.64
CA ALA A 152 7.39 11.43 -4.81
C ALA A 152 7.40 12.00 -3.38
N GLU A 153 8.56 12.41 -2.86
CA GLU A 153 8.66 13.12 -1.58
C GLU A 153 8.06 14.52 -1.65
N GLU A 154 8.29 15.24 -2.74
CA GLU A 154 7.65 16.54 -3.00
C GLU A 154 6.12 16.41 -3.03
N VAL A 155 5.61 15.35 -3.65
CA VAL A 155 4.17 15.06 -3.69
C VAL A 155 3.61 14.77 -2.31
N VAL A 156 4.31 13.96 -1.51
CA VAL A 156 3.91 13.67 -0.13
C VAL A 156 3.92 14.94 0.72
N ALA A 157 4.93 15.82 0.54
CA ALA A 157 4.99 17.11 1.22
C ALA A 157 3.83 18.04 0.81
N SER A 158 3.50 18.08 -0.49
CA SER A 158 2.34 18.81 -1.01
C SER A 158 1.04 18.31 -0.41
N LEU A 159 0.80 16.99 -0.40
CA LEU A 159 -0.40 16.38 0.19
C LEU A 159 -0.49 16.60 1.71
N ALA A 160 0.66 16.58 2.42
CA ALA A 160 0.70 16.78 3.86
C ALA A 160 0.14 18.14 4.29
N GLN A 161 0.25 19.18 3.45
CA GLN A 161 -0.29 20.52 3.73
C GLN A 161 -1.82 20.55 3.82
N TRP A 162 -2.49 19.54 3.26
CA TRP A 162 -3.95 19.40 3.26
C TRP A 162 -4.45 18.46 4.35
N LEU A 163 -3.55 17.88 5.16
CA LEU A 163 -3.95 17.02 6.27
C LEU A 163 -4.53 17.87 7.40
N ASP A 164 -5.86 17.84 7.50
CA ASP A 164 -6.61 18.49 8.55
C ASP A 164 -7.47 17.45 9.28
N PRO A 165 -7.24 17.20 10.59
CA PRO A 165 -7.99 16.20 11.33
C PRO A 165 -9.49 16.51 11.45
N SER A 166 -9.91 17.75 11.19
CA SER A 166 -11.32 18.14 11.15
C SER A 166 -12.00 17.81 9.81
N GLN A 167 -11.23 17.52 8.75
CA GLN A 167 -11.77 17.23 7.43
C GLN A 167 -12.02 15.74 7.23
N ARG A 168 -13.15 15.42 6.59
CA ARG A 168 -13.49 14.03 6.20
C ARG A 168 -12.47 13.41 5.23
N SER A 169 -11.77 14.25 4.47
CA SER A 169 -10.75 13.85 3.49
C SER A 169 -9.45 13.34 4.12
N VAL A 170 -9.20 13.55 5.42
CA VAL A 170 -7.92 13.22 6.09
C VAL A 170 -7.51 11.76 5.91
N VAL A 171 -8.47 10.83 5.97
CA VAL A 171 -8.22 9.40 5.79
C VAL A 171 -7.80 9.10 4.34
N LEU A 172 -8.45 9.74 3.37
CA LEU A 172 -8.13 9.57 1.96
C LEU A 172 -6.79 10.20 1.59
N LEU A 173 -6.52 11.42 2.05
CA LEU A 173 -5.24 12.11 1.83
C LEU A 173 -4.09 11.31 2.43
N SER A 174 -4.25 10.81 3.65
CA SER A 174 -3.29 9.92 4.30
C SER A 174 -3.07 8.64 3.49
N ARG A 175 -4.14 8.04 2.97
CA ARG A 175 -4.06 6.85 2.11
C ARG A 175 -3.28 7.13 0.83
N LEU A 176 -3.46 8.30 0.22
CA LEU A 176 -2.74 8.71 -0.98
C LEU A 176 -1.27 8.94 -0.70
N MET A 177 -0.94 9.63 0.39
CA MET A 177 0.45 9.80 0.84
C MET A 177 1.13 8.45 1.00
N LEU A 178 0.46 7.48 1.64
CA LEU A 178 0.97 6.12 1.81
C LEU A 178 1.18 5.37 0.49
N MET A 179 0.35 5.62 -0.51
CA MET A 179 0.49 4.98 -1.83
C MET A 179 1.50 5.70 -2.71
N ALA A 180 1.64 7.01 -2.59
CA ALA A 180 2.61 7.83 -3.30
C ALA A 180 4.04 7.60 -2.79
N LEU A 181 4.20 7.47 -1.47
CA LEU A 181 5.52 7.35 -0.85
C LEU A 181 6.26 6.09 -1.33
N PRO A 182 7.41 6.24 -2.01
CA PRO A 182 8.23 5.11 -2.44
C PRO A 182 8.81 4.38 -1.23
N THR A 183 9.11 3.11 -1.43
CA THR A 183 9.67 2.25 -0.37
C THR A 183 11.00 2.80 0.18
N GLU A 184 11.83 3.38 -0.69
CA GLU A 184 13.14 3.96 -0.38
C GLU A 184 13.00 5.20 0.52
N ALA A 185 12.05 6.08 0.18
CA ALA A 185 11.73 7.27 0.95
C ALA A 185 11.07 6.92 2.29
N SER A 186 10.31 5.82 2.36
CA SER A 186 9.58 5.42 3.56
C SER A 186 10.47 5.32 4.79
N ALA A 187 11.71 4.82 4.64
CA ALA A 187 12.66 4.75 5.76
C ALA A 187 13.05 6.14 6.29
N ARG A 188 13.32 7.11 5.41
CA ARG A 188 13.67 8.48 5.80
C ARG A 188 12.55 9.17 6.56
N PHE A 189 11.30 9.05 6.09
CA PHE A 189 10.16 9.66 6.80
C PHE A 189 9.88 9.04 8.16
N ILE A 190 10.21 7.76 8.35
CA ILE A 190 10.12 7.09 9.65
C ILE A 190 11.24 7.61 10.56
N GLU A 191 12.48 7.67 10.06
CA GLU A 191 13.65 8.20 10.77
C GLU A 191 13.44 9.65 11.24
N ASP A 192 12.86 10.49 10.38
CA ASP A 192 12.57 11.89 10.67
C ASP A 192 11.35 12.09 11.60
N GLY A 193 10.65 11.02 12.00
CA GLY A 193 9.47 11.10 12.85
C GLY A 193 8.17 11.58 12.17
N ARG A 194 8.25 12.12 10.95
CA ARG A 194 7.11 12.70 10.20
C ARG A 194 5.92 11.77 10.03
N ILE A 195 6.16 10.46 9.81
CA ILE A 195 5.06 9.48 9.71
C ILE A 195 4.24 9.42 11.00
N PHE A 196 4.91 9.55 12.15
CA PHE A 196 4.24 9.46 13.43
C PHE A 196 3.41 10.70 13.74
N GLU A 197 3.87 11.88 13.33
CA GLU A 197 3.08 13.11 13.40
C GLU A 197 1.76 12.96 12.64
N TRP A 198 1.80 12.40 11.42
CA TRP A 198 0.59 12.17 10.62
C TRP A 198 -0.28 11.03 11.15
N TRP A 199 0.34 9.99 11.70
CA TRP A 199 -0.38 8.90 12.35
C TRP A 199 -1.15 9.38 13.59
N GLU A 200 -0.61 10.35 14.32
CA GLU A 200 -1.22 10.90 15.54
C GLU A 200 -2.26 12.01 15.27
N LEU A 201 -2.53 12.36 14.01
CA LEU A 201 -3.55 13.36 13.65
C LEU A 201 -4.94 13.01 14.16
N LEU A 202 -5.30 11.72 14.16
CA LEU A 202 -6.56 11.25 14.73
C LEU A 202 -6.32 10.63 16.11
N PRO A 203 -7.18 10.92 17.11
CA PRO A 203 -7.10 10.28 18.41
C PRO A 203 -7.05 8.75 18.30
N ARG A 204 -6.27 8.10 19.17
CA ARG A 204 -6.20 6.63 19.21
C ARG A 204 -7.59 6.05 19.42
N GLY A 205 -7.95 5.08 18.59
CA GLY A 205 -9.28 4.45 18.63
C GLY A 205 -10.37 5.20 17.85
N ALA A 206 -10.17 6.46 17.43
CA ALA A 206 -11.14 7.19 16.63
C ALA A 206 -11.43 6.49 15.28
N ASN A 207 -10.38 5.96 14.66
CA ASN A 207 -10.50 5.12 13.47
C ASN A 207 -9.37 4.06 13.46
N PRO A 208 -9.65 2.82 13.89
CA PRO A 208 -8.66 1.75 13.90
C PRO A 208 -8.08 1.46 12.51
N ARG A 209 -8.88 1.60 11.44
CA ARG A 209 -8.41 1.38 10.06
C ARG A 209 -7.41 2.44 9.62
N PHE A 210 -7.63 3.71 9.98
CA PHE A 210 -6.66 4.79 9.77
C PHE A 210 -5.32 4.45 10.41
N SER A 211 -5.37 4.02 11.67
CA SER A 211 -4.16 3.64 12.41
C SER A 211 -3.45 2.42 11.79
N LEU A 212 -4.20 1.38 11.41
CA LEU A 212 -3.64 0.20 10.74
C LEU A 212 -3.01 0.53 9.39
N MET A 213 -3.53 1.53 8.68
CA MET A 213 -3.03 1.92 7.37
C MET A 213 -1.58 2.43 7.45
N TRP A 214 -1.26 3.20 8.50
CA TRP A 214 0.09 3.74 8.72
C TRP A 214 1.14 2.67 8.98
N ILE A 215 0.75 1.49 9.50
CA ILE A 215 1.62 0.31 9.64
C ILE A 215 2.17 -0.15 8.29
N ALA A 216 1.56 0.24 7.16
CA ALA A 216 2.08 -0.05 5.83
C ALA A 216 3.52 0.44 5.61
N LEU A 217 3.90 1.60 6.17
CA LEU A 217 5.26 2.15 5.96
C LEU A 217 6.31 1.41 6.82
N PRO A 218 6.12 1.21 8.14
CA PRO A 218 6.98 0.33 8.91
C PRO A 218 7.09 -1.07 8.32
N ALA A 219 5.98 -1.64 7.81
CA ALA A 219 6.01 -2.94 7.14
C ALA A 219 6.92 -2.96 5.89
N ARG A 220 6.88 -1.90 5.09
CA ARG A 220 7.74 -1.73 3.91
C ARG A 220 9.20 -1.58 4.33
N ALA A 221 9.48 -0.71 5.29
CA ALA A 221 10.83 -0.45 5.80
C ALA A 221 11.45 -1.71 6.42
N ALA A 222 10.71 -2.44 7.26
CA ALA A 222 11.13 -3.71 7.84
C ALA A 222 11.49 -4.75 6.77
N LYS A 223 10.64 -4.88 5.75
CA LYS A 223 10.90 -5.81 4.64
C LYS A 223 12.13 -5.40 3.82
N VAL A 224 12.34 -4.11 3.55
CA VAL A 224 13.53 -3.64 2.82
C VAL A 224 14.80 -3.83 3.62
N ARG A 225 14.78 -3.52 4.91
CA ARG A 225 15.88 -3.80 5.84
C ARG A 225 16.28 -5.26 5.79
N TRP A 226 15.30 -6.15 5.96
CA TRP A 226 15.51 -7.60 5.84
C TRP A 226 16.11 -7.97 4.47
N ALA A 227 15.52 -7.50 3.37
CA ALA A 227 15.94 -7.89 2.02
C ALA A 227 17.32 -7.34 1.62
N SER A 228 17.71 -6.17 2.13
CA SER A 228 18.99 -5.51 1.84
C SER A 228 20.13 -6.05 2.71
N GLY A 229 19.84 -6.77 3.79
CA GLY A 229 20.85 -7.18 4.76
C GLY A 229 21.48 -6.01 5.51
N ASN A 230 20.86 -4.82 5.47
CA ASN A 230 21.39 -3.65 6.15
C ASN A 230 21.17 -3.75 7.67
N PRO A 231 22.23 -3.73 8.50
CA PRO A 231 22.15 -3.92 9.96
C PRO A 231 21.49 -2.77 10.73
N ARG A 232 20.80 -1.81 10.08
CA ARG A 232 20.12 -0.70 10.77
C ARG A 232 19.32 -1.22 11.98
N PRO A 233 19.40 -0.58 13.15
CA PRO A 233 18.73 -1.07 14.35
C PRO A 233 17.20 -1.13 14.14
N PRO A 234 16.51 -2.15 14.69
CA PRO A 234 15.06 -2.27 14.59
C PRO A 234 14.30 -1.07 15.20
N ASP A 235 14.88 -0.44 16.22
CA ASP A 235 14.38 0.78 16.87
C ASP A 235 14.21 1.96 15.90
N LEU A 236 14.93 1.91 14.77
CA LEU A 236 14.85 2.92 13.72
C LEU A 236 13.59 2.80 12.86
N ILE A 237 12.96 1.62 12.82
CA ILE A 237 11.70 1.39 12.09
C ILE A 237 10.51 1.65 13.00
N LEU A 238 10.62 1.27 14.27
CA LEU A 238 9.64 1.59 15.29
C LEU A 238 10.38 1.74 16.63
N PRO A 239 10.48 2.96 17.18
CA PRO A 239 11.10 3.16 18.49
C PRO A 239 10.46 2.24 19.53
N SER A 240 11.26 1.65 20.42
CA SER A 240 10.83 0.59 21.35
C SER A 240 9.61 1.01 22.20
N GLY A 241 9.53 2.29 22.58
CA GLY A 241 8.38 2.87 23.30
C GLY A 241 7.07 2.94 22.49
N ARG A 242 7.11 2.75 21.18
CA ARG A 242 5.92 2.73 20.29
C ARG A 242 5.46 1.32 19.95
N LEU A 243 6.26 0.28 20.20
CA LEU A 243 5.91 -1.10 19.84
C LEU A 243 4.64 -1.59 20.55
N SER A 244 4.55 -1.39 21.86
CA SER A 244 3.36 -1.72 22.65
C SER A 244 2.13 -0.98 22.11
N ALA A 245 2.26 0.31 21.80
CA ALA A 245 1.15 1.10 21.25
C ALA A 245 0.66 0.58 19.90
N VAL A 246 1.56 0.13 19.02
CA VAL A 246 1.18 -0.48 17.74
C VAL A 246 0.42 -1.78 17.95
N MET A 247 0.84 -2.60 18.92
CA MET A 247 0.17 -3.86 19.22
C MET A 247 -1.20 -3.64 19.87
N ASP A 248 -1.36 -2.59 20.67
CA ASP A 248 -2.67 -2.18 21.19
C ASP A 248 -3.61 -1.71 20.08
N ILE A 249 -3.11 -0.97 19.09
CA ILE A 249 -3.88 -0.59 17.89
C ILE A 249 -4.31 -1.85 17.13
N VAL A 250 -3.41 -2.81 16.95
CA VAL A 250 -3.71 -4.08 16.27
C VAL A 250 -4.78 -4.86 17.03
N ALA A 251 -4.66 -5.02 18.35
CA ALA A 251 -5.65 -5.69 19.17
C ALA A 251 -7.00 -4.96 19.16
N GLY A 252 -6.99 -3.63 19.29
CA GLY A 252 -8.20 -2.79 19.24
C GLY A 252 -8.92 -2.86 17.89
N SER A 253 -8.18 -3.02 16.79
CA SER A 253 -8.77 -3.18 15.45
C SER A 253 -9.52 -4.50 15.22
N MET A 254 -9.32 -5.50 16.08
CA MET A 254 -9.98 -6.80 15.99
C MET A 254 -11.33 -6.84 16.71
N CYS A 255 -11.76 -5.73 17.33
CA CYS A 255 -13.02 -5.65 18.08
C CYS A 255 -13.13 -6.74 19.16
N LEU A 256 -12.02 -7.01 19.86
CA LEU A 256 -11.99 -8.02 20.91
C LEU A 256 -12.98 -7.65 22.03
N PRO A 257 -13.68 -8.62 22.62
CA PRO A 257 -14.53 -8.36 23.77
C PRO A 257 -13.66 -7.83 24.91
N VAL A 258 -14.06 -6.70 25.48
CA VAL A 258 -13.50 -6.18 26.74
C VAL A 258 -14.50 -6.56 27.83
N ASP A 259 -14.00 -6.96 29.02
CA ASP A 259 -14.77 -7.62 30.08
C ASP A 259 -16.05 -6.89 30.55
N ASP A 260 -16.23 -5.60 30.20
CA ASP A 260 -17.38 -4.78 30.62
C ASP A 260 -18.56 -4.72 29.63
N GLY A 261 -18.63 -5.61 28.63
CA GLY A 261 -19.82 -5.74 27.76
C GLY A 261 -20.13 -4.53 26.85
N LYS A 262 -19.39 -3.43 26.99
CA LYS A 262 -19.39 -2.31 26.06
C LYS A 262 -18.32 -2.56 25.01
N SER A 263 -18.72 -3.21 23.91
CA SER A 263 -17.96 -3.05 22.66
C SER A 263 -17.82 -1.55 22.43
N ALA A 264 -16.61 -1.00 22.49
CA ALA A 264 -16.37 0.40 22.19
C ALA A 264 -17.01 0.67 20.81
N SER A 265 -18.09 1.45 20.81
CA SER A 265 -18.88 1.70 19.61
C SER A 265 -17.96 2.34 18.57
N LEU A 266 -17.71 1.62 17.49
CA LEU A 266 -16.86 2.05 16.37
C LEU A 266 -17.59 3.06 15.46
N ASP A 267 -18.64 3.71 15.96
CA ASP A 267 -19.74 4.22 15.13
C ASP A 267 -19.58 5.65 14.60
N ILE A 268 -18.53 6.39 14.99
CA ILE A 268 -18.41 7.80 14.52
C ILE A 268 -17.90 7.86 13.07
N TRP A 269 -17.25 6.80 12.57
CA TRP A 269 -16.68 6.73 11.21
C TRP A 269 -16.98 5.41 10.49
N ALA A 270 -17.89 4.58 11.03
CA ALA A 270 -18.20 3.25 10.52
C ALA A 270 -18.95 3.28 9.18
N ASP A 271 -19.83 4.28 8.97
CA ASP A 271 -20.76 4.30 7.83
C ASP A 271 -20.15 4.88 6.54
N ASP A 272 -19.25 5.86 6.64
CA ASP A 272 -18.74 6.59 5.46
C ASP A 272 -17.47 5.99 4.83
N CYS A 273 -17.05 4.79 5.27
CA CYS A 273 -15.83 4.15 4.78
C CYS A 273 -16.07 2.67 4.49
N GLN A 274 -17.00 2.37 3.58
CA GLN A 274 -17.08 1.09 2.86
C GLN A 274 -15.87 0.87 1.94
N TRP A 275 -14.65 1.05 2.44
CA TRP A 275 -13.42 0.70 1.73
C TRP A 275 -13.15 -0.81 1.89
N ALA A 276 -14.05 -1.62 1.31
CA ALA A 276 -14.05 -3.08 1.34
C ALA A 276 -12.72 -3.72 0.85
N PHE A 277 -11.89 -2.95 0.15
CA PHE A 277 -10.60 -3.41 -0.38
C PHE A 277 -9.50 -3.58 0.69
N LEU A 278 -9.63 -2.93 1.86
CA LEU A 278 -8.57 -2.87 2.85
C LEU A 278 -8.63 -3.93 3.96
N GLY A 279 -9.79 -4.55 4.22
CA GLY A 279 -9.97 -5.44 5.37
C GLY A 279 -8.90 -6.55 5.45
N GLY A 280 -8.78 -7.38 4.41
CA GLY A 280 -7.77 -8.44 4.37
C GLY A 280 -6.35 -7.92 4.10
N THR A 281 -6.21 -6.81 3.38
CA THR A 281 -4.88 -6.28 3.01
C THR A 281 -4.18 -5.55 4.16
N LEU A 282 -4.92 -4.95 5.10
CA LEU A 282 -4.39 -4.33 6.31
C LEU A 282 -3.76 -5.36 7.23
N TYR A 283 -4.47 -6.46 7.55
CA TYR A 283 -3.90 -7.53 8.38
C TYR A 283 -2.66 -8.16 7.76
N ARG A 284 -2.62 -8.28 6.43
CA ARG A 284 -1.40 -8.68 5.71
C ARG A 284 -0.25 -7.70 5.89
N LEU A 285 -0.51 -6.39 5.96
CA LEU A 285 0.52 -5.38 6.20
C LEU A 285 1.03 -5.42 7.63
N VAL A 286 0.13 -5.58 8.61
CA VAL A 286 0.49 -5.81 10.02
C VAL A 286 1.33 -7.07 10.16
N ALA A 287 0.87 -8.19 9.59
CA ALA A 287 1.61 -9.45 9.58
C ALA A 287 3.00 -9.30 8.97
N LYS A 288 3.13 -8.58 7.85
CA LYS A 288 4.44 -8.26 7.27
C LYS A 288 5.30 -7.42 8.21
N PHE A 289 4.75 -6.38 8.82
CA PHE A 289 5.49 -5.56 9.78
C PHE A 289 6.05 -6.41 10.92
N ILE A 290 5.18 -7.19 11.58
CA ILE A 290 5.59 -8.07 12.67
C ILE A 290 6.66 -9.04 12.17
N VAL A 291 6.32 -9.85 11.15
CA VAL A 291 7.19 -10.92 10.68
C VAL A 291 8.54 -10.40 10.21
N TYR A 292 8.63 -9.31 9.45
CA TYR A 292 9.92 -8.80 8.95
C TYR A 292 10.69 -7.97 9.98
N SER A 293 10.08 -7.66 11.13
CA SER A 293 10.75 -7.04 12.27
C SER A 293 11.23 -8.05 13.31
N LEU A 294 10.86 -9.33 13.19
CA LEU A 294 11.34 -10.38 14.09
C LEU A 294 12.86 -10.56 13.96
N GLU A 295 13.51 -10.59 15.11
CA GLU A 295 14.94 -10.85 15.27
C GLU A 295 15.21 -12.35 15.46
N PRO A 296 16.39 -12.84 15.06
CA PRO A 296 16.78 -14.21 15.39
C PRO A 296 16.89 -14.41 16.91
N ILE A 297 16.41 -15.55 17.40
CA ILE A 297 16.58 -15.97 18.79
C ILE A 297 17.82 -16.88 18.86
N PRO A 298 18.86 -16.54 19.63
CA PRO A 298 19.98 -17.44 19.85
C PRO A 298 19.52 -18.77 20.45
N SER A 299 20.10 -19.88 19.99
CA SER A 299 19.73 -21.22 20.46
C SER A 299 19.81 -21.32 21.99
N GLY A 300 18.74 -21.79 22.62
CA GLY A 300 18.66 -22.00 24.07
C GLY A 300 18.30 -20.78 24.91
N GLN A 301 17.94 -19.64 24.28
CA GLN A 301 17.47 -18.44 25.00
C GLN A 301 15.94 -18.29 24.95
N SER A 302 15.35 -17.79 26.04
CA SER A 302 13.95 -17.35 26.08
C SER A 302 13.78 -16.01 25.34
N PHE A 303 12.54 -15.65 24.99
CA PHE A 303 12.26 -14.34 24.39
C PHE A 303 12.71 -13.20 25.33
N PRO A 304 13.49 -12.22 24.86
CA PRO A 304 13.77 -11.02 25.64
C PRO A 304 12.45 -10.30 25.96
N VAL A 305 12.29 -9.79 27.18
CA VAL A 305 11.02 -9.20 27.66
C VAL A 305 10.55 -8.03 26.77
N ASP A 306 11.48 -7.22 26.29
CA ASP A 306 11.20 -6.06 25.44
C ASP A 306 11.28 -6.39 23.93
N SER A 307 11.35 -7.67 23.58
CA SER A 307 11.42 -8.09 22.17
C SER A 307 10.05 -8.10 21.50
N LEU A 308 10.09 -8.03 20.17
CA LEU A 308 8.90 -8.26 19.34
C LEU A 308 8.33 -9.67 19.53
N TRP A 309 9.16 -10.66 19.88
CA TRP A 309 8.70 -12.01 20.19
C TRP A 309 7.85 -12.06 21.45
N ALA A 310 8.31 -11.45 22.55
CA ALA A 310 7.54 -11.36 23.79
C ALA A 310 6.23 -10.60 23.56
N THR A 311 6.27 -9.50 22.80
CA THR A 311 5.06 -8.72 22.49
C THR A 311 4.07 -9.51 21.62
N LEU A 312 4.57 -10.29 20.65
CA LEU A 312 3.75 -11.17 19.82
C LEU A 312 3.14 -12.31 20.64
N GLU A 313 3.89 -12.89 21.57
CA GLU A 313 3.39 -13.91 22.48
C GLU A 313 2.23 -13.38 23.32
N LEU A 314 2.39 -12.19 23.90
CA LEU A 314 1.32 -11.52 24.66
C LEU A 314 0.06 -11.29 23.81
N LEU A 315 0.24 -10.83 22.56
CA LEU A 315 -0.88 -10.68 21.63
C LEU A 315 -1.55 -12.02 21.37
N CYS A 316 -0.80 -13.08 21.05
CA CYS A 316 -1.33 -14.41 20.81
C CYS A 316 -2.09 -14.97 22.01
N ARG A 317 -1.57 -14.81 23.24
CA ARG A 317 -2.25 -15.19 24.49
C ARG A 317 -3.57 -14.44 24.65
N ARG A 318 -3.60 -13.14 24.34
CA ARG A 318 -4.84 -12.33 24.36
C ARG A 318 -5.86 -12.80 23.31
N LEU A 319 -5.41 -13.31 22.17
CA LEU A 319 -6.27 -13.83 21.11
C LEU A 319 -6.77 -15.26 21.38
N THR A 320 -6.16 -16.04 22.28
CA THR A 320 -6.53 -17.43 22.54
C THR A 320 -8.01 -17.64 22.89
N PRO A 321 -8.63 -16.86 23.82
CA PRO A 321 -10.05 -17.03 24.13
C PRO A 321 -10.94 -16.75 22.91
N CYS A 322 -10.54 -15.81 22.06
CA CYS A 322 -11.26 -15.39 20.86
C CYS A 322 -11.20 -16.43 19.72
N MET A 323 -10.31 -17.42 19.83
CA MET A 323 -10.22 -18.54 18.89
C MET A 323 -11.15 -19.69 19.23
N ILE A 324 -11.53 -19.80 20.51
CA ILE A 324 -12.43 -20.84 21.03
C ILE A 324 -13.90 -20.45 20.77
N HIS A 325 -14.22 -19.16 20.91
CA HIS A 325 -15.58 -18.64 20.78
C HIS A 325 -15.79 -17.86 19.47
N THR A 326 -17.01 -17.92 18.93
CA THR A 326 -17.41 -17.15 17.75
C THR A 326 -18.03 -15.81 18.14
N GLY A 327 -17.74 -14.76 17.37
CA GLY A 327 -18.23 -13.40 17.58
C GLY A 327 -17.84 -12.47 16.44
N ALA A 328 -18.13 -11.18 16.59
CA ALA A 328 -17.80 -10.16 15.57
C ALA A 328 -16.29 -10.09 15.26
N TRP A 329 -15.44 -10.41 16.24
CA TRP A 329 -13.99 -10.47 16.11
C TRP A 329 -13.47 -11.67 15.30
N THR A 330 -14.26 -12.74 15.14
CA THR A 330 -13.76 -14.02 14.62
C THR A 330 -13.12 -13.89 13.24
N TRP A 331 -13.73 -13.11 12.34
CA TRP A 331 -13.16 -12.88 11.02
C TRP A 331 -11.83 -12.13 11.11
N HIS A 332 -11.73 -11.11 11.97
CA HIS A 332 -10.52 -10.31 12.15
C HIS A 332 -9.35 -11.15 12.69
N VAL A 333 -9.59 -11.89 13.77
CA VAL A 333 -8.58 -12.73 14.43
C VAL A 333 -8.08 -13.83 13.49
N ARG A 334 -8.99 -14.57 12.84
CA ARG A 334 -8.62 -15.62 11.88
C ARG A 334 -7.85 -15.07 10.68
N THR A 335 -8.30 -13.95 10.12
CA THR A 335 -7.60 -13.31 8.99
C THR A 335 -6.19 -12.86 9.38
N PHE A 336 -6.05 -12.25 10.57
CA PHE A 336 -4.75 -11.84 11.09
C PHE A 336 -3.80 -13.02 11.28
N LEU A 337 -4.23 -14.07 11.98
CA LEU A 337 -3.40 -15.26 12.23
C LEU A 337 -3.01 -15.97 10.94
N TYR A 338 -3.95 -16.10 10.00
CA TYR A 338 -3.66 -16.64 8.67
C TYR A 338 -2.57 -15.83 7.96
N GLU A 339 -2.69 -14.50 7.89
CA GLU A 339 -1.70 -13.66 7.23
C GLU A 339 -0.36 -13.64 7.97
N LEU A 340 -0.35 -13.72 9.30
CA LEU A 340 0.84 -13.83 10.13
C LEU A 340 1.62 -15.11 9.82
N ILE A 341 0.96 -16.27 9.89
CA ILE A 341 1.55 -17.57 9.57
C ILE A 341 2.03 -17.59 8.11
N ARG A 342 1.22 -17.10 7.17
CA ARG A 342 1.57 -17.05 5.75
C ARG A 342 2.80 -16.18 5.51
N CYS A 343 2.90 -15.01 6.15
CA CYS A 343 4.07 -14.13 6.02
C CYS A 343 5.31 -14.76 6.64
N TYR A 344 5.19 -15.37 7.82
CA TYR A 344 6.27 -16.09 8.50
C TYR A 344 6.80 -17.22 7.62
N TYR A 345 5.92 -18.08 7.13
CA TYR A 345 6.27 -19.20 6.24
C TYR A 345 7.02 -18.71 4.99
N VAL A 346 6.52 -17.64 4.34
CA VAL A 346 7.19 -17.06 3.17
C VAL A 346 8.58 -16.51 3.51
N ARG A 347 8.77 -15.87 4.67
CA ARG A 347 10.10 -15.40 5.12
C ARG A 347 11.02 -16.59 5.38
N ALA A 348 10.60 -17.56 6.19
CA ALA A 348 11.38 -18.74 6.53
C ALA A 348 11.78 -19.55 5.29
N CYS A 349 10.86 -19.75 4.33
CA CYS A 349 11.18 -20.43 3.09
C CYS A 349 12.19 -19.65 2.23
N ARG A 350 12.12 -18.32 2.21
CA ARG A 350 13.10 -17.50 1.48
C ARG A 350 14.49 -17.59 2.09
N GLU A 351 14.57 -17.59 3.41
CA GLU A 351 15.84 -17.74 4.13
C GLU A 351 16.46 -19.12 3.92
N ARG A 352 15.62 -20.18 3.85
CA ARG A 352 16.08 -21.58 3.79
C ARG A 352 16.24 -22.17 2.38
N PHE A 353 15.42 -21.77 1.41
CA PHE A 353 15.26 -22.53 0.14
C PHE A 353 15.51 -21.75 -1.15
N THR A 354 15.66 -20.42 -1.14
CA THR A 354 15.89 -19.70 -2.41
C THR A 354 17.36 -19.71 -2.83
N THR A 355 17.72 -20.58 -3.78
CA THR A 355 18.90 -20.45 -4.66
C THR A 355 18.50 -19.74 -5.97
N PRO A 356 19.26 -18.74 -6.46
CA PRO A 356 20.48 -18.17 -5.89
C PRO A 356 20.14 -17.17 -4.77
N GLY A 357 20.57 -17.51 -3.55
CA GLY A 357 20.66 -16.68 -2.34
C GLY A 357 19.41 -15.93 -1.85
N CYS A 358 18.99 -16.22 -0.62
CA CYS A 358 18.41 -15.16 0.22
C CYS A 358 19.43 -14.00 0.29
N ARG A 359 19.05 -12.79 -0.15
CA ARG A 359 19.93 -11.61 -0.06
C ARG A 359 19.97 -11.00 1.34
N ALA A 360 19.12 -11.46 2.26
CA ALA A 360 19.17 -11.05 3.65
C ALA A 360 20.47 -11.53 4.30
N HIS A 361 21.13 -10.67 5.06
CA HIS A 361 22.32 -11.02 5.83
C HIS A 361 22.01 -12.14 6.83
N ALA A 362 22.95 -13.07 7.05
CA ALA A 362 22.74 -14.26 7.90
C ALA A 362 22.31 -13.91 9.34
N SER A 363 22.73 -12.75 9.85
CA SER A 363 22.30 -12.23 11.16
C SER A 363 20.81 -11.86 11.24
N PHE A 364 20.08 -11.90 10.12
CA PHE A 364 18.63 -11.71 10.08
C PHE A 364 17.87 -13.02 9.89
N HIS A 365 18.54 -14.15 9.71
CA HIS A 365 17.87 -15.40 9.42
C HIS A 365 17.24 -15.95 10.70
N LEU A 366 15.98 -16.33 10.62
CA LEU A 366 15.28 -16.97 11.72
C LEU A 366 15.95 -18.30 12.04
N THR A 367 16.29 -18.49 13.32
CA THR A 367 16.94 -19.71 13.81
C THR A 367 15.91 -20.84 13.94
N PRO A 368 16.32 -22.10 14.17
CA PRO A 368 15.39 -23.17 14.49
C PRO A 368 14.57 -22.97 15.78
N ALA A 369 15.01 -22.07 16.67
CA ALA A 369 14.30 -21.71 17.90
C ALA A 369 13.16 -20.68 17.65
N CYS A 370 13.22 -19.97 16.51
CA CYS A 370 12.16 -19.09 16.02
C CYS A 370 11.10 -19.89 15.25
#